data_AF-A0A428Z9U3-F1
#
_entry.id   AF-A0A428Z9U3-F1
#
_cell.length_a   1.000
_cell.length_b   1.000
_cell.length_c   1.000
_cell.angle_alpha   90.00
_cell.angle_beta   90.00
_cell.angle_gamma   90.00
#
_symmetry.space_group_name_H-M   'P 1'
#
loop_
_entity.id
_entity.type
_entity.pdbx_description
1 polymer ?
#
loop_
_entity_poly.entity_id
_entity_poly.type
_entity_poly.pdbx_seq_one_letter_code
_entity_poly.pdbx_strand_id
1 'polypeptide(L)'
;MAPLATPPHRTGLLVVQPLKRRHCGECQAGPLQMLVLEDGAPRCLDCADLGHLVFLPRGDTALTRRSREESALSAVVVRFNRRRSRYERQGVLVEEAGLARAEERCLADAEARRRRRMRDARRRAREDVRFAEAFGAEIRRLFPGCPADRARD
;
A
#
# COMPACT_ATOMS: atom_id res chain seq x y z
N MET A 1 -0.85 -29.16 21.51
CA MET A 1 -1.16 -27.99 20.67
C MET A 1 0.14 -27.29 20.35
N ALA A 2 0.62 -27.36 19.11
CA ALA A 2 1.90 -26.77 18.74
C ALA A 2 1.86 -25.24 18.98
N PRO A 3 2.89 -24.65 19.63
CA PRO A 3 3.00 -23.20 19.71
C PRO A 3 3.09 -22.66 18.27
N LEU A 4 2.19 -21.73 17.94
CA LEU A 4 2.28 -20.98 16.68
C LEU A 4 3.62 -20.25 16.71
N ALA A 5 4.57 -20.70 15.91
CA ALA A 5 5.91 -20.15 15.85
C ALA A 5 5.84 -18.63 15.68
N THR A 6 6.32 -17.91 16.70
CA THR A 6 6.53 -16.47 16.64
C THR A 6 7.53 -16.20 15.51
N PRO A 7 7.20 -15.38 14.50
CA PRO A 7 8.12 -15.08 13.43
C PRO A 7 9.42 -14.48 14.00
N PRO A 8 10.61 -14.92 13.56
CA PRO A 8 11.86 -14.31 14.02
C PRO A 8 11.94 -12.85 13.55
N HIS A 9 12.17 -11.93 14.48
CA HIS A 9 12.35 -10.51 14.21
C HIS A 9 13.68 -10.28 13.49
N ARG A 10 13.62 -9.86 12.23
CA ARG A 10 14.73 -9.17 11.58
C ARG A 10 14.25 -7.73 11.35
N THR A 11 14.74 -6.84 12.21
CA THR A 11 14.75 -5.36 12.09
C THR A 11 13.45 -4.55 12.25
N GLY A 12 12.41 -5.04 12.94
CA GLY A 12 11.26 -4.17 13.28
C GLY A 12 10.29 -4.70 14.35
N LEU A 13 9.52 -3.79 14.95
CA LEU A 13 8.43 -4.10 15.88
C LEU A 13 7.29 -4.82 15.15
N LEU A 14 6.77 -5.87 15.78
CA LEU A 14 5.70 -6.71 15.24
C LEU A 14 4.52 -6.73 16.19
N VAL A 15 3.35 -6.40 15.66
CA VAL A 15 2.07 -6.43 16.38
C VAL A 15 1.17 -7.50 15.75
N VAL A 16 0.52 -8.28 16.60
CA VAL A 16 -0.33 -9.39 16.19
C VAL A 16 -1.79 -9.06 16.48
N GLN A 17 -2.66 -9.24 15.50
CA GLN A 17 -4.10 -9.33 15.71
C GLN A 17 -4.45 -10.78 16.08
N PRO A 18 -4.84 -11.05 17.34
CA PRO A 18 -5.07 -12.41 17.80
C PRO A 18 -6.36 -12.98 17.21
N LEU A 19 -6.37 -14.29 16.96
CA LEU A 19 -7.59 -15.00 16.54
C LEU A 19 -8.49 -15.43 17.72
N LYS A 20 -7.92 -15.50 18.92
CA LYS A 20 -8.60 -15.88 20.16
C LYS A 20 -8.54 -14.71 21.12
N ARG A 21 -9.47 -14.67 22.08
CA ARG A 21 -9.43 -13.69 23.18
C ARG A 21 -8.10 -13.84 23.95
N ARG A 22 -7.42 -12.71 24.14
CA ARG A 22 -6.18 -12.59 24.92
C ARG A 22 -6.32 -11.38 25.84
N HIS A 23 -5.72 -11.47 27.02
CA HIS A 23 -5.61 -10.36 27.97
C HIS A 23 -4.14 -9.99 28.10
N CYS A 24 -3.86 -8.74 28.45
CA CYS A 24 -2.51 -8.27 28.72
C CYS A 24 -1.96 -8.98 29.96
N GLY A 25 -0.74 -9.49 29.90
CA GLY A 25 -0.09 -10.13 31.04
C GLY A 25 0.36 -9.15 32.14
N GLU A 26 0.24 -7.83 31.91
CA GLU A 26 0.66 -6.79 32.86
C GLU A 26 -0.56 -6.15 33.50
N CYS A 27 -1.30 -5.35 32.72
CA CYS A 27 -2.48 -4.63 33.22
C CYS A 27 -3.77 -5.46 33.24
N GLN A 28 -3.72 -6.73 32.80
CA GLN A 28 -4.89 -7.64 32.71
C GLN A 28 -6.03 -7.15 31.79
N ALA A 29 -5.85 -6.03 31.08
CA ALA A 29 -6.85 -5.51 30.16
C ALA A 29 -7.11 -6.46 28.99
N GLY A 30 -8.36 -6.51 28.52
CA GLY A 30 -8.73 -7.27 27.35
C GLY A 30 -10.25 -7.42 27.19
N PRO A 31 -10.70 -8.10 26.12
CA PRO A 31 -9.88 -8.80 25.12
C PRO A 31 -9.11 -7.85 24.18
N LEU A 32 -7.83 -8.12 23.97
CA LEU A 32 -6.96 -7.31 23.12
C LEU A 32 -7.29 -7.49 21.63
N GLN A 33 -7.46 -6.37 20.92
CA GLN A 33 -7.60 -6.34 19.45
C GLN A 33 -6.24 -6.45 18.74
N MET A 34 -5.20 -5.94 19.37
CA MET A 34 -3.81 -5.99 18.92
C MET A 34 -2.92 -6.21 20.14
N LEU A 35 -1.86 -6.99 19.98
CA LEU A 35 -0.91 -7.28 21.04
C LEU A 35 0.51 -7.37 20.50
N VAL A 36 1.48 -7.09 21.38
CA VAL A 36 2.89 -7.43 21.19
C VAL A 36 3.18 -8.68 22.02
N LEU A 37 4.10 -9.53 21.55
CA LEU A 37 4.63 -10.61 22.35
C LEU A 37 5.97 -10.16 22.93
N GLU A 38 6.00 -9.95 24.24
CA GLU A 38 7.21 -9.59 25.00
C GLU A 38 7.45 -10.68 26.04
N ASP A 39 8.66 -11.23 26.07
CA ASP A 39 9.05 -12.34 26.96
C ASP A 39 8.07 -13.54 26.94
N GLY A 40 7.43 -13.78 25.79
CA GLY A 40 6.45 -14.84 25.61
C GLY A 40 5.05 -14.53 26.17
N ALA A 41 4.85 -13.37 26.80
CA ALA A 41 3.57 -12.90 27.29
C ALA A 41 2.93 -11.86 26.34
N PRO A 42 1.60 -11.86 26.18
CA PRO A 42 0.90 -10.83 25.43
C PRO A 42 0.89 -9.50 26.20
N ARG A 43 1.28 -8.40 25.56
CA ARG A 43 1.13 -7.02 26.06
C ARG A 43 0.12 -6.25 25.21
N CYS A 44 -0.67 -5.38 25.83
CA CYS A 44 -1.47 -4.40 25.09
C CYS A 44 -0.56 -3.34 24.47
N LEU A 45 -1.11 -2.52 23.57
CA LEU A 45 -0.32 -1.46 22.93
C LEU A 45 0.19 -0.43 23.93
N ASP A 46 -0.60 -0.09 24.97
CA ASP A 46 -0.17 0.88 25.99
C ASP A 46 0.99 0.37 26.84
N CYS A 47 0.91 -0.88 27.33
CA CYS A 47 2.00 -1.51 28.10
C CYS A 47 3.26 -1.75 27.26
N ALA A 48 3.14 -1.80 25.93
CA ALA A 48 4.28 -1.94 25.01
C ALA A 48 4.75 -0.59 24.44
N ASP A 49 4.30 0.54 25.02
CA ASP A 49 4.62 1.90 24.55
C ASP A 49 4.21 2.21 23.10
N LEU A 50 3.27 1.46 22.52
CA LEU A 50 2.75 1.65 21.15
C LEU A 50 1.34 2.26 21.11
N GLY A 51 0.74 2.56 22.26
CA GLY A 51 -0.64 3.06 22.38
C GLY A 51 -0.88 4.40 21.68
N HIS A 52 0.17 5.19 21.48
CA HIS A 52 0.13 6.49 20.80
C HIS A 52 0.18 6.38 19.27
N LEU A 53 0.37 5.19 18.71
CA LEU A 53 0.45 4.98 17.28
C LEU A 53 -0.93 4.74 16.66
N VAL A 54 -1.15 5.28 15.47
CA VAL A 54 -2.37 5.11 14.70
C VAL A 54 -2.25 3.95 13.71
N PHE A 55 -3.32 3.15 13.59
CA PHE A 55 -3.34 2.02 12.68
C PHE A 55 -3.73 2.42 11.26
N LEU A 56 -2.80 2.26 10.32
CA LEU A 56 -3.01 2.38 8.89
C LEU A 56 -3.19 0.98 8.26
N PRO A 57 -4.39 0.63 7.76
CA PRO A 57 -4.60 -0.65 7.09
C PRO A 57 -3.80 -0.76 5.79
N ARG A 58 -3.54 -1.99 5.36
CA ARG A 58 -2.95 -2.27 4.05
C ARG A 58 -3.87 -1.79 2.93
N GLY A 59 -3.29 -1.38 1.80
CA GLY A 59 -4.03 -1.04 0.59
C GLY A 59 -3.20 -0.15 -0.32
N ASP A 60 -2.97 1.09 0.11
CA ASP A 60 -2.09 2.00 -0.61
C ASP A 60 -0.63 1.78 -0.22
N THR A 61 0.14 1.18 -1.14
CA THR A 61 1.57 0.91 -0.95
C THR A 61 2.39 2.19 -0.81
N ALA A 62 2.04 3.27 -1.50
CA ALA A 62 2.77 4.53 -1.39
C ALA A 62 2.52 5.19 -0.04
N LEU A 63 1.26 5.23 0.40
CA LEU A 63 0.89 5.78 1.70
C LEU A 63 1.49 4.98 2.85
N THR A 64 1.36 3.65 2.82
CA THR A 64 1.90 2.77 3.89
C THR A 64 3.42 2.76 3.93
N ARG A 65 4.12 2.95 2.80
CA ARG A 65 5.58 3.10 2.79
C ARG A 65 6.01 4.44 3.37
N ARG A 66 5.42 5.54 2.88
CA ARG A 66 5.76 6.90 3.32
C ARG A 66 5.42 7.14 4.77
N SER A 67 4.27 6.67 5.25
CA SER A 67 3.89 6.86 6.66
C SER A 67 4.92 6.23 7.60
N ARG A 68 5.54 5.11 7.20
CA ARG A 68 6.65 4.50 7.96
C ARG A 68 7.95 5.28 7.85
N GLU A 69 8.26 5.84 6.68
CA GLU A 69 9.46 6.69 6.47
C GLU A 69 9.36 8.01 7.25
N GLU A 70 8.15 8.56 7.37
CA GLU A 70 7.85 9.83 8.03
C GLU A 70 7.64 9.69 9.54
N SER A 71 7.50 8.47 10.07
CA SER A 71 7.34 8.23 11.51
C SER A 71 8.66 7.83 12.13
N ALA A 72 8.97 8.34 13.34
CA ALA A 72 10.13 7.90 14.09
C ALA A 72 9.94 6.47 14.62
N LEU A 73 8.72 6.13 15.06
CA LEU A 73 8.33 4.80 15.48
C LEU A 73 7.31 4.18 14.53
N SER A 74 7.49 2.90 14.19
CA SER A 74 6.48 2.14 13.45
C SER A 74 6.51 0.65 13.77
N ALA A 75 5.35 0.01 13.70
CA ALA A 75 5.21 -1.44 13.91
C ALA A 75 4.38 -2.08 12.80
N VAL A 76 4.80 -3.27 12.35
CA VAL A 76 4.05 -4.03 11.34
C VAL A 76 2.94 -4.82 12.03
N VAL A 77 1.71 -4.70 11.54
CA VAL A 77 0.58 -5.46 12.06
C VAL A 77 0.32 -6.69 11.20
N VAL A 78 0.28 -7.87 11.82
CA VAL A 78 0.01 -9.15 11.15
C VAL A 78 -1.17 -9.88 11.78
N ARG A 79 -1.78 -10.75 10.99
CA ARG A 79 -2.84 -11.66 11.45
C ARG A 79 -2.65 -13.02 10.85
N PHE A 80 -2.87 -14.07 11.64
CA PHE A 80 -2.78 -15.43 11.15
C PHE A 80 -3.97 -15.75 10.24
N ASN A 81 -3.70 -16.14 8.99
CA ASN A 81 -4.70 -16.62 8.05
C ASN A 81 -4.82 -18.14 8.18
N ARG A 82 -5.93 -18.62 8.77
CA ARG A 82 -6.17 -20.06 9.00
C ARG A 82 -6.22 -20.88 7.72
N ARG A 83 -6.78 -20.32 6.64
CA ARG A 83 -6.94 -21.02 5.35
C ARG A 83 -5.60 -21.25 4.66
N ARG A 84 -4.66 -20.31 4.83
CA ARG A 84 -3.33 -20.35 4.19
C ARG A 84 -2.22 -20.75 5.15
N SER A 85 -2.56 -21.08 6.40
CA SER A 85 -1.63 -21.48 7.47
C SER A 85 -0.41 -20.58 7.64
N ARG A 86 -0.59 -19.26 7.49
CA ARG A 86 0.51 -18.28 7.56
C ARG A 86 0.06 -16.93 8.09
N TYR A 87 0.99 -16.14 8.62
CA TYR A 87 0.74 -14.74 8.96
C TYR A 87 0.68 -13.88 7.70
N GLU A 88 -0.30 -12.98 7.64
CA GLU A 88 -0.44 -11.99 6.59
C GLU A 88 -0.42 -10.59 7.18
N ARG A 89 0.35 -9.69 6.55
CA ARG A 89 0.36 -8.27 6.92
C ARG A 89 -1.02 -7.67 6.72
N GLN A 90 -1.52 -7.01 7.76
CA GLN A 90 -2.81 -6.33 7.78
C GLN A 90 -2.67 -4.81 7.65
N GLY A 91 -1.52 -4.27 8.05
CA GLY A 91 -1.27 -2.83 8.02
C GLY A 91 -0.01 -2.48 8.80
N VAL A 92 0.05 -1.23 9.25
CA VAL A 92 1.12 -0.71 10.10
C VAL A 92 0.56 0.22 11.16
N LEU A 93 1.21 0.25 12.31
CA LEU A 93 1.08 1.33 13.28
C LEU A 93 2.18 2.36 12.98
N VAL A 94 1.80 3.62 12.96
CA VAL A 94 2.65 4.77 12.61
C VAL A 94 2.26 5.96 13.49
N GLU A 95 3.10 6.98 13.55
CA GLU A 95 2.77 8.21 14.26
C GLU A 95 1.74 9.00 13.44
N GLU A 96 0.79 9.65 14.13
CA GLU A 96 -0.25 10.46 13.47
C GLU A 96 0.35 11.58 12.61
N ALA A 97 1.39 12.26 13.12
CA ALA A 97 2.10 13.29 12.36
C ALA A 97 2.81 12.72 11.12
N GLY A 98 3.36 11.50 11.21
CA GLY A 98 3.99 10.82 10.07
C GLY A 98 2.97 10.41 9.00
N LEU A 99 1.78 9.96 9.42
CA LEU A 99 0.67 9.67 8.52
C LEU A 99 0.20 10.94 7.79
N ALA A 100 -0.04 12.04 8.51
CA ALA A 100 -0.50 13.29 7.92
C ALA A 100 0.47 13.84 6.85
N ARG A 101 1.78 13.85 7.13
CA ARG A 101 2.82 14.23 6.14
C ARG A 101 2.80 13.30 4.91
N ALA A 102 2.62 12.01 5.12
CA ALA A 102 2.56 11.04 4.03
C ALA A 102 1.32 11.25 3.14
N GLU A 103 0.16 11.54 3.73
CA GLU A 103 -1.08 11.85 3.00
C GLU A 103 -0.94 13.08 2.13
N GLU A 104 -0.41 14.18 2.69
CA GLU A 104 -0.14 15.42 1.94
C GLU A 104 0.76 15.17 0.72
N ARG A 105 1.87 14.46 0.92
CA ARG A 105 2.78 14.08 -0.18
C ARG A 105 2.11 13.21 -1.23
N CYS A 106 1.26 12.26 -0.82
CA CYS A 106 0.54 11.39 -1.73
C CYS A 106 -0.48 12.16 -2.59
N LEU A 107 -1.19 13.11 -1.98
CA LEU A 107 -2.11 14.01 -2.68
C LEU A 107 -1.39 14.89 -3.70
N ALA A 108 -0.27 15.51 -3.30
CA ALA A 108 0.55 16.34 -4.20
C ALA A 108 1.03 15.55 -5.43
N ASP A 109 1.48 14.30 -5.24
CA ASP A 109 1.91 13.44 -6.35
C ASP A 109 0.74 13.00 -7.25
N ALA A 110 -0.43 12.70 -6.67
CA ALA A 110 -1.61 12.35 -7.43
C ALA A 110 -2.03 13.50 -8.35
N GLU A 111 -2.00 14.74 -7.84
CA GLU A 111 -2.29 15.93 -8.63
C GLU A 111 -1.25 16.17 -9.73
N ALA A 112 0.04 16.08 -9.39
CA ALA A 112 1.12 16.23 -10.37
C ALA A 112 1.00 15.20 -11.51
N ARG A 113 0.71 13.93 -11.17
CA ARG A 113 0.46 12.87 -12.16
C ARG A 113 -0.76 13.15 -13.02
N ARG A 114 -1.86 13.64 -12.43
CA ARG A 114 -3.07 14.03 -13.18
C ARG A 114 -2.76 15.15 -14.19
N ARG A 115 -2.08 16.21 -13.76
CA ARG A 115 -1.69 17.33 -14.63
C ARG A 115 -0.79 16.88 -15.78
N ARG A 116 0.18 16.00 -15.52
CA ARG A 116 1.03 15.39 -16.56
C ARG A 116 0.21 14.58 -17.56
N ARG A 117 -0.66 13.67 -17.09
CA ARG A 117 -1.54 12.87 -17.96
C ARG A 117 -2.41 13.72 -18.88
N MET A 118 -2.96 14.84 -18.39
CA MET A 118 -3.75 15.75 -19.21
C MET A 118 -2.93 16.39 -20.33
N ARG A 119 -1.71 16.85 -20.03
CA ARG A 119 -0.80 17.41 -21.05
C ARG A 119 -0.38 16.35 -22.07
N ASP A 120 -0.04 15.15 -21.59
CA ASP A 120 0.37 14.05 -22.44
C ASP A 120 -0.77 13.55 -23.32
N ALA A 121 -2.01 13.54 -22.84
CA ALA A 121 -3.18 13.18 -23.65
C ALA A 121 -3.38 14.17 -24.82
N ARG A 122 -3.22 15.48 -24.57
CA ARG A 122 -3.28 16.50 -25.63
C ARG A 122 -2.15 16.35 -26.64
N ARG A 123 -0.94 16.03 -26.18
CA ARG A 123 0.20 15.78 -27.07
C ARG A 123 -0.04 14.55 -27.93
N ARG A 124 -0.43 13.42 -27.31
CA ARG A 124 -0.74 12.16 -27.99
C ARG A 124 -1.84 12.33 -29.03
N ALA A 125 -2.94 13.02 -28.72
CA ALA A 125 -4.01 13.26 -29.71
C ALA A 125 -3.51 13.98 -30.98
N ARG A 126 -2.53 14.89 -30.87
CA ARG A 126 -1.94 15.57 -32.04
C ARG A 126 -0.97 14.66 -32.79
N GLU A 127 -0.19 13.86 -32.07
CA GLU A 127 0.72 12.87 -32.65
C GLU A 127 -0.06 11.77 -33.38
N ASP A 128 -1.18 11.31 -32.82
CA ASP A 128 -2.05 10.28 -33.38
C ASP A 128 -2.64 10.72 -34.73
N VAL A 129 -3.11 11.97 -34.86
CA VAL A 129 -3.61 12.51 -36.14
C VAL A 129 -2.51 12.52 -37.21
N ARG A 130 -1.32 13.04 -36.85
CA ARG A 130 -0.17 13.08 -37.78
C ARG A 130 0.27 11.67 -38.19
N PHE A 131 0.26 10.75 -37.23
CA PHE A 131 0.59 9.36 -37.46
C PHE A 131 -0.41 8.71 -38.41
N ALA A 132 -1.72 8.86 -38.16
CA ALA A 132 -2.77 8.32 -39.01
C ALA A 132 -2.68 8.86 -40.45
N GLU A 133 -2.41 10.16 -40.62
CA GLU A 133 -2.21 10.77 -41.94
C GLU A 133 -0.99 10.19 -42.67
N ALA A 134 0.15 10.10 -41.99
CA ALA A 134 1.39 9.55 -42.56
C ALA A 134 1.24 8.06 -42.88
N PHE A 135 0.62 7.30 -41.98
CA PHE A 135 0.37 5.88 -42.14
C PHE A 135 -0.57 5.60 -43.32
N GLY A 136 -1.66 6.36 -43.45
CA GLY A 136 -2.56 6.23 -44.58
C GLY A 136 -1.93 6.63 -45.92
N ALA A 137 -1.02 7.62 -45.92
CA ALA A 137 -0.23 7.93 -47.11
C ALA A 137 0.69 6.77 -47.51
N GLU A 138 1.34 6.13 -46.53
CA GLU A 138 2.20 4.99 -46.77
C GLU A 138 1.43 3.76 -47.25
N ILE A 139 0.23 3.49 -46.71
CA ILE A 139 -0.66 2.45 -47.21
C ILE A 139 -0.99 2.67 -48.69
N ARG A 140 -1.36 3.88 -49.10
CA ARG A 140 -1.68 4.17 -50.51
C ARG A 140 -0.47 4.04 -51.42
N ARG A 141 0.73 4.34 -50.91
CA ARG A 141 1.99 4.15 -51.64
C ARG A 141 2.28 2.66 -51.89
N LEU A 142 2.08 1.82 -50.88
CA LEU A 142 2.32 0.37 -50.95
C LEU A 142 1.19 -0.40 -51.66
N PHE A 143 -0.05 0.10 -51.58
CA PHE A 143 -1.25 -0.53 -52.14
C PHE A 143 -2.08 0.47 -52.98
N PRO A 144 -1.73 0.68 -54.26
CA PRO A 144 -2.37 1.71 -55.09
C PRO A 144 -3.86 1.53 -55.35
N GLY A 145 -4.38 0.30 -55.24
CA GLY A 145 -5.81 -0.01 -55.37
C GLY A 145 -6.63 0.13 -54.08
N CYS A 146 -6.01 0.55 -52.97
CA CYS A 146 -6.70 0.68 -51.68
C CYS A 146 -7.58 1.95 -51.64
N PRO A 147 -8.88 1.84 -51.33
CA PRO A 147 -9.76 2.99 -51.12
C PRO A 147 -9.28 3.93 -50.01
N ALA A 148 -9.51 5.24 -50.17
CA ALA A 148 -8.94 6.27 -49.31
C ALA A 148 -9.49 6.28 -47.87
N ASP A 149 -10.74 5.87 -47.69
CA ASP A 149 -11.40 5.62 -46.41
C ASP A 149 -10.75 4.45 -45.68
N ARG A 150 -10.59 3.30 -46.37
CA ARG A 150 -9.94 2.11 -45.81
C ARG A 150 -8.47 2.35 -45.43
N ALA A 151 -7.78 3.26 -46.09
CA ALA A 151 -6.40 3.61 -45.75
C ALA A 151 -6.28 4.55 -44.54
N ARG A 152 -7.39 5.10 -44.02
CA ARG A 152 -7.42 6.05 -42.88
C ARG A 152 -7.95 5.43 -41.59
N ASP A 153 -8.75 4.38 -41.69
CA ASP A 153 -9.34 3.59 -40.59
C ASP A 153 -8.46 2.39 -40.19
#